data_AF-A0AAU7Q4W1-F1
#
_entry.id   AF-A0AAU7Q4W1-F1
#
_cell.length_a   1.000
_cell.length_b   1.000
_cell.length_c   1.000
_cell.angle_alpha   90.00
_cell.angle_beta   90.00
_cell.angle_gamma   90.00
#
_symmetry.space_group_name_H-M   'P 1'
#
loop_
_entity.id
_entity.type
_entity.pdbx_description
1 polymer ?
#
loop_
_entity_poly.entity_id
_entity_poly.type
_entity_poly.pdbx_seq_one_letter_code
_entity_poly.pdbx_strand_id
1 'polypeptide(L)'
;MKFSLGLLEVAGLALAVKAADSMAKAAAIRIAAIERTQGSGWMLVSVTGDVAAVKTAISHGAALARLENGYVTGKVISRPDDALVDLIPLPHEASAAVIADTAQPSTPASTTVMANAVELSTPASTTVIANAVELSTPALATDVCNLCGDPACPRRKGEPRGACIHYKERGNP
;
A
#
# COMPACT_ATOMS: atom_id res chain seq x y z
N MET A 1 -13.06 22.96 -3.05
CA MET A 1 -12.74 22.40 -1.71
C MET A 1 -11.23 22.36 -1.57
N LYS A 2 -10.64 22.77 -0.43
CA LYS A 2 -9.17 22.75 -0.26
C LYS A 2 -8.76 21.53 0.57
N PHE A 3 -8.41 20.44 -0.10
CA PHE A 3 -7.82 19.24 0.52
C PHE A 3 -6.39 19.07 0.02
N SER A 4 -5.58 18.28 0.73
CA SER A 4 -4.31 17.76 0.22
C SER A 4 -4.50 16.41 -0.45
N LEU A 5 -3.72 16.13 -1.48
CA LEU A 5 -3.70 14.86 -2.19
C LEU A 5 -2.43 14.09 -1.87
N GLY A 6 -2.59 12.81 -1.54
CA GLY A 6 -1.50 11.84 -1.42
C GLY A 6 -1.61 10.80 -2.52
N LEU A 7 -0.48 10.43 -3.10
CA LEU A 7 -0.36 9.43 -4.15
C LEU A 7 0.69 8.42 -3.73
N LEU A 8 0.32 7.14 -3.62
CA LEU A 8 1.24 6.04 -3.34
C LEU A 8 1.11 4.97 -4.42
N GLU A 9 2.15 4.78 -5.20
CA GLU A 9 2.20 3.72 -6.21
C GLU A 9 3.00 2.53 -5.68
N VAL A 10 2.43 1.34 -5.83
CA VAL A 10 3.02 0.07 -5.40
C VAL A 10 2.83 -1.04 -6.43
N ALA A 11 3.68 -2.06 -6.36
CA ALA A 11 3.56 -3.26 -7.18
C ALA A 11 2.52 -4.22 -6.59
N GLY A 12 1.44 -4.48 -7.33
CA GLY A 12 0.41 -5.45 -7.01
C GLY A 12 -0.77 -4.91 -6.21
N LEU A 13 -1.96 -5.42 -6.52
CA LEU A 13 -3.22 -5.03 -5.86
C LEU A 13 -3.25 -5.41 -4.37
N ALA A 14 -2.72 -6.58 -4.00
CA ALA A 14 -2.70 -7.01 -2.61
C ALA A 14 -1.89 -6.04 -1.72
N LEU A 15 -0.72 -5.61 -2.20
CA LEU A 15 0.09 -4.62 -1.50
C LEU A 15 -0.58 -3.25 -1.46
N ALA A 16 -1.26 -2.84 -2.55
CA ALA A 16 -2.02 -1.59 -2.60
C ALA A 16 -3.12 -1.54 -1.53
N VAL A 17 -3.89 -2.62 -1.38
CA VAL A 17 -4.94 -2.74 -0.36
C VAL A 17 -4.33 -2.74 1.05
N LYS A 18 -3.24 -3.49 1.26
CA LYS A 18 -2.53 -3.52 2.55
C LYS A 18 -1.98 -2.14 2.94
N ALA A 19 -1.38 -1.43 1.98
CA ALA A 19 -0.88 -0.09 2.19
C ALA A 19 -2.03 0.89 2.48
N ALA A 20 -3.15 0.81 1.74
CA ALA A 20 -4.31 1.68 1.95
C ALA A 20 -4.90 1.54 3.36
N ASP A 21 -5.12 0.30 3.83
CA ASP A 21 -5.58 0.01 5.21
C ASP A 21 -4.61 0.59 6.25
N SER A 22 -3.31 0.37 6.05
CA SER A 22 -2.27 0.87 6.94
C SER A 22 -2.22 2.41 6.98
N MET A 23 -2.36 3.08 5.84
CA MET A 23 -2.41 4.53 5.73
C MET A 23 -3.63 5.13 6.46
N ALA A 24 -4.81 4.52 6.29
CA ALA A 24 -6.04 4.98 6.95
C ALA A 24 -6.02 4.78 8.46
N LYS A 25 -5.28 3.77 8.97
CA LYS A 25 -5.05 3.58 10.41
C LYS A 25 -4.02 4.55 11.00
N ALA A 26 -3.07 5.02 10.18
CA ALA A 26 -1.99 5.89 10.63
C ALA A 26 -2.40 7.37 10.74
N ALA A 27 -3.39 7.82 9.98
CA ALA A 27 -3.82 9.21 9.97
C ALA A 27 -5.28 9.39 9.52
N ALA A 28 -5.89 10.51 9.91
CA ALA A 28 -7.23 10.90 9.46
C ALA A 28 -7.21 11.31 7.97
N ILE A 29 -7.29 10.31 7.10
CA ILE A 29 -7.37 10.47 5.65
C ILE A 29 -8.57 9.70 5.10
N ARG A 30 -8.96 10.04 3.88
CA ARG A 30 -9.94 9.28 3.11
C ARG A 30 -9.25 8.68 1.89
N ILE A 31 -9.44 7.38 1.68
CA ILE A 31 -8.96 6.70 0.47
C ILE A 31 -9.87 7.13 -0.68
N ALA A 32 -9.27 7.79 -1.68
CA ALA A 32 -10.00 8.31 -2.81
C ALA A 32 -10.25 7.24 -3.87
N ALA A 33 -9.18 6.54 -4.27
CA ALA A 33 -9.25 5.47 -5.24
C ALA A 33 -8.06 4.52 -5.11
N ILE A 34 -8.24 3.30 -5.61
CA ILE A 34 -7.16 2.35 -5.91
C ILE A 34 -7.24 2.04 -7.40
N GLU A 35 -6.30 2.56 -8.16
CA GLU A 35 -6.34 2.56 -9.63
C GLU A 35 -5.23 1.69 -10.21
N ARG A 36 -5.51 1.04 -11.34
CA ARG A 36 -4.50 0.30 -12.09
C ARG A 36 -3.72 1.27 -12.94
N THR A 37 -2.40 1.24 -12.85
CA THR A 37 -1.57 2.03 -13.76
C THR A 37 -1.26 1.24 -15.04
N GLN A 38 -0.79 1.92 -16.08
CA GLN A 38 -0.54 1.29 -17.37
C GLN A 38 0.77 0.49 -17.32
N GLY A 39 0.66 -0.80 -16.99
CA GLY A 39 1.77 -1.76 -17.08
C GLY A 39 2.30 -2.24 -15.73
N SER A 40 3.26 -3.17 -15.78
CA SER A 40 4.05 -3.69 -14.64
C SER A 40 3.31 -4.22 -13.40
N GLY A 41 1.99 -4.35 -13.46
CA GLY A 41 1.18 -4.77 -12.31
C GLY A 41 1.13 -3.71 -11.20
N TRP A 42 1.42 -2.45 -11.52
CA TRP A 42 1.44 -1.35 -10.56
C TRP A 42 0.03 -0.82 -10.29
N MET A 43 -0.12 -0.30 -9.09
CA MET A 43 -1.38 0.17 -8.52
C MET A 43 -1.13 1.48 -7.81
N LEU A 44 -1.96 2.48 -8.08
CA LEU A 44 -1.93 3.79 -7.45
C LEU A 44 -3.02 3.86 -6.37
N VAL A 45 -2.64 4.18 -5.15
CA VAL A 45 -3.53 4.52 -4.05
C VAL A 45 -3.55 6.04 -3.90
N SER A 46 -4.70 6.63 -4.18
CA SER A 46 -4.94 8.07 -4.04
C SER A 46 -5.68 8.33 -2.73
N VAL A 47 -5.24 9.31 -1.95
CA VAL A 47 -5.82 9.66 -0.64
C VAL A 47 -6.00 11.17 -0.50
N THR A 48 -7.02 11.60 0.25
CA THR A 48 -7.29 13.02 0.54
C THR A 48 -7.39 13.29 2.03
N GLY A 49 -7.00 14.47 2.46
CA GLY A 49 -7.15 14.94 3.85
C GLY A 49 -6.39 16.24 4.10
N ASP A 50 -6.10 16.54 5.36
CA ASP A 50 -5.22 17.65 5.73
C ASP A 50 -3.76 17.38 5.35
N VAL A 51 -2.97 18.43 5.13
CA VAL A 51 -1.56 18.33 4.71
C VAL A 51 -0.76 17.42 5.65
N ALA A 52 -0.95 17.57 6.97
CA ALA A 52 -0.25 16.78 7.96
C ALA A 52 -0.67 15.30 7.92
N ALA A 53 -1.98 15.04 7.89
CA ALA A 53 -2.53 13.69 7.82
C ALA A 53 -2.07 12.94 6.57
N VAL A 54 -2.10 13.60 5.41
CA VAL A 54 -1.65 13.02 4.13
C VAL A 54 -0.15 12.73 4.14
N LYS A 55 0.69 13.61 4.71
CA LYS A 55 2.13 13.36 4.86
C LYS A 55 2.40 12.14 5.73
N THR A 56 1.73 12.04 6.87
CA THR A 56 1.86 10.89 7.79
C THR A 56 1.42 9.60 7.11
N ALA A 57 0.26 9.60 6.46
CA ALA A 57 -0.26 8.45 5.71
C ALA A 57 0.75 7.98 4.65
N ILE A 58 1.19 8.86 3.74
CA ILE A 58 2.13 8.50 2.67
C ILE A 58 3.46 8.00 3.23
N SER A 59 3.98 8.61 4.30
CA SER A 59 5.21 8.14 4.95
C SER A 59 5.06 6.72 5.49
N HIS A 60 3.94 6.42 6.17
CA HIS A 60 3.66 5.10 6.73
C HIS A 60 3.45 4.04 5.64
N GLY A 61 2.63 4.36 4.63
CA GLY A 61 2.39 3.47 3.49
C GLY A 61 3.64 3.19 2.66
N ALA A 62 4.50 4.20 2.45
CA ALA A 62 5.78 4.02 1.75
C ALA A 62 6.75 3.14 2.54
N ALA A 63 6.81 3.29 3.86
CA ALA A 63 7.64 2.42 4.70
C ALA A 63 7.19 0.95 4.61
N LEU A 64 5.88 0.70 4.72
CA LEU A 64 5.31 -0.65 4.56
C LEU A 64 5.60 -1.21 3.16
N ALA A 65 5.38 -0.43 2.10
CA ALA A 65 5.61 -0.89 0.74
C ALA A 65 7.10 -1.21 0.47
N ARG A 66 8.04 -0.49 1.10
CA ARG A 66 9.48 -0.78 1.02
C ARG A 66 9.84 -2.08 1.74
N LEU A 67 9.23 -2.34 2.90
CA LEU A 67 9.42 -3.61 3.63
C LEU A 67 8.99 -4.82 2.81
N GLU A 68 7.92 -4.65 2.01
CA GLU A 68 7.36 -5.70 1.15
C GLU A 68 8.00 -5.73 -0.26
N ASN A 69 9.11 -5.00 -0.48
CA ASN A 69 9.80 -4.90 -1.78
C ASN A 69 8.90 -4.50 -2.96
N GLY A 70 7.84 -3.73 -2.71
CA GLY A 70 6.86 -3.34 -3.73
C GLY A 70 6.61 -1.84 -3.82
N TYR A 71 7.43 -1.00 -3.19
CA TYR A 71 7.36 0.45 -3.32
C TYR A 71 7.79 0.91 -4.72
N VAL A 72 6.94 1.70 -5.39
CA VAL A 72 7.27 2.34 -6.68
C VAL A 72 7.55 3.83 -6.46
N THR A 73 6.55 4.59 -6.00
CA THR A 73 6.70 6.03 -5.70
C THR A 73 5.69 6.52 -4.67
N GLY A 74 5.97 7.68 -4.05
CA GLY A 74 5.07 8.33 -3.11
C GLY A 74 5.18 9.85 -3.21
N LYS A 75 4.05 10.56 -3.28
CA LYS A 75 4.01 12.02 -3.42
C LYS A 75 2.87 12.63 -2.62
N VAL A 76 3.12 13.84 -2.10
CA VAL A 76 2.12 14.69 -1.46
C VAL A 76 2.02 16.00 -2.23
N ILE A 77 0.79 16.41 -2.52
CA ILE A 77 0.44 17.69 -3.12
C ILE A 77 -0.45 18.43 -2.11
N SER A 78 0.14 19.39 -1.39
CA SER A 78 -0.51 20.07 -0.27
C SER A 78 -1.69 20.96 -0.69
N ARG A 79 -1.68 21.41 -1.95
CA ARG A 79 -2.73 22.24 -2.53
C ARG A 79 -2.84 21.93 -4.02
N PRO A 80 -3.56 20.85 -4.38
CA PRO A 80 -3.84 20.57 -5.79
C PRO A 80 -4.62 21.73 -6.40
N ASP A 81 -4.37 21.98 -7.68
CA ASP A 81 -5.15 22.94 -8.46
C ASP A 81 -6.60 22.45 -8.59
N ASP A 82 -7.55 23.38 -8.69
CA ASP A 82 -8.96 23.02 -8.81
C ASP A 82 -9.22 22.22 -10.11
N ALA A 83 -8.46 22.46 -11.18
CA ALA A 83 -8.57 21.69 -12.43
C ALA A 83 -8.16 20.21 -12.28
N LEU A 84 -7.39 19.84 -11.25
CA LEU A 84 -7.06 18.43 -10.97
C LEU A 84 -8.21 17.68 -10.29
N VAL A 85 -9.12 18.40 -9.63
CA VAL A 85 -10.24 17.80 -8.88
C VAL A 85 -11.15 17.02 -9.82
N ASP A 86 -11.35 17.52 -11.05
CA ASP A 86 -12.20 16.88 -12.06
C ASP A 86 -11.54 15.67 -12.73
N LEU A 87 -10.21 15.57 -12.67
CA LEU A 87 -9.43 14.51 -13.33
C LEU A 87 -9.15 13.32 -12.41
N ILE A 88 -9.23 13.51 -11.10
CA ILE A 88 -8.90 12.49 -10.12
C ILE A 88 -10.20 11.92 -9.59
N PRO A 89 -10.36 10.58 -9.51
CA PRO A 89 -11.51 9.97 -8.88
C PRO A 89 -11.48 10.25 -7.38
N LEU A 90 -12.16 11.33 -7.00
CA LEU A 90 -12.45 11.66 -5.62
C LEU A 90 -13.80 11.02 -5.27
N PRO A 91 -13.93 10.39 -4.10
CA PRO A 91 -15.22 9.91 -3.65
C PRO A 91 -16.17 11.12 -3.60
N HIS A 92 -17.32 11.00 -4.24
CA HIS A 92 -18.41 11.94 -4.02
C HIS A 92 -18.72 11.92 -2.51
N GLU A 93 -18.86 13.10 -1.92
CA GLU A 93 -19.13 13.29 -0.49
C GLU A 93 -20.34 12.44 -0.04
N ALA A 94 -20.09 11.23 0.44
CA ALA A 94 -21.01 10.54 1.32
C ALA A 94 -20.85 11.21 2.69
N SER A 95 -21.66 12.25 2.91
CA SER A 95 -21.94 12.94 4.18
C SER A 95 -20.99 12.63 5.34
N ALA A 96 -20.07 13.57 5.60
CA ALA A 96 -19.17 13.62 6.77
C ALA A 96 -19.90 13.84 8.11
N ALA A 97 -20.90 13.00 8.43
CA ALA A 97 -21.70 13.11 9.64
C ALA A 97 -21.84 11.76 10.36
N VAL A 98 -20.74 11.04 10.57
CA VAL A 98 -20.66 9.96 11.58
C VAL A 98 -19.20 9.55 11.69
N ILE A 99 -18.35 10.30 12.41
CA ILE A 99 -17.37 9.86 13.43
C ILE A 99 -16.73 11.15 13.99
N ALA A 100 -17.47 11.90 14.80
CA ALA A 100 -16.93 13.00 15.60
C ALA A 100 -17.17 12.71 17.08
N ASP A 101 -16.61 11.60 17.54
CA ASP A 101 -16.33 11.27 18.94
C ASP A 101 -15.45 10.00 18.86
N THR A 102 -14.21 9.89 19.30
CA THR A 102 -13.55 10.43 20.49
C THR A 102 -12.04 10.32 20.25
N ALA A 103 -11.29 11.41 20.29
CA ALA A 103 -9.84 11.37 20.49
C ALA A 103 -9.32 12.77 20.88
N GLN A 104 -9.47 13.12 22.16
CA GLN A 104 -8.66 14.19 22.74
C GLN A 104 -7.21 13.71 22.92
N PRO A 105 -6.19 14.50 22.58
CA PRO A 105 -4.81 14.21 22.94
C PRO A 105 -4.58 14.52 24.42
N SER A 106 -4.30 13.50 25.23
CA SER A 106 -3.76 13.68 26.58
C SER A 106 -2.24 13.82 26.52
N THR A 107 -1.77 15.04 26.74
CA THR A 107 -0.38 15.31 27.13
C THR A 107 -0.18 14.82 28.57
N PRO A 108 0.93 14.14 28.91
CA PRO A 108 1.44 14.18 30.26
C PRO A 108 2.74 14.98 30.29
N ALA A 109 2.68 16.11 31.00
CA ALA A 109 3.86 16.77 31.52
C ALA A 109 4.44 15.97 32.70
N SER A 110 5.77 15.88 32.70
CA SER A 110 6.74 15.51 33.74
C SER A 110 6.24 14.91 35.07
N THR A 111 6.73 13.71 35.39
CA THR A 111 7.09 13.36 36.78
C THR A 111 8.32 12.44 36.80
N THR A 112 9.38 13.00 37.37
CA THR A 112 10.57 12.44 38.06
C THR A 112 10.93 10.97 37.88
N VAL A 113 12.13 10.76 37.32
CA VAL A 113 12.89 9.50 37.29
C VAL A 113 13.69 9.36 38.59
N MET A 114 13.53 8.25 39.32
CA MET A 114 14.55 7.72 40.21
C MET A 114 14.55 6.17 40.17
N ALA A 115 15.75 5.65 39.95
CA ALA A 115 16.32 4.31 40.07
C ALA A 115 15.52 3.18 40.75
N ASN A 116 15.58 1.99 40.14
CA ASN A 116 16.36 0.89 40.72
C ASN A 116 16.64 -0.24 39.71
N ALA A 117 17.88 -0.72 39.75
CA ALA A 117 18.36 -1.91 39.07
C ALA A 117 18.00 -3.17 39.87
N VAL A 118 17.55 -4.23 39.19
CA VAL A 118 17.60 -5.60 39.73
C VAL A 118 17.87 -6.57 38.57
N GLU A 119 18.89 -7.40 38.79
CA GLU A 119 19.46 -8.43 37.92
C GLU A 119 18.56 -9.67 37.70
N LEU A 120 18.80 -10.28 36.52
CA LEU A 120 18.94 -11.71 36.22
C LEU A 120 17.91 -12.72 36.77
N SER A 121 17.24 -13.41 35.85
CA SER A 121 17.13 -14.89 35.88
C SER A 121 16.51 -15.44 34.59
N THR A 122 17.31 -16.23 33.87
CA THR A 122 16.84 -17.32 33.00
C THR A 122 16.46 -18.52 33.91
N PRO A 123 15.58 -19.46 33.50
CA PRO A 123 16.03 -20.52 32.59
C PRO A 123 14.99 -21.06 31.57
N ALA A 124 15.55 -21.48 30.44
CA ALA A 124 15.31 -22.71 29.67
C ALA A 124 13.90 -23.27 29.35
N SER A 125 13.81 -23.63 28.06
CA SER A 125 13.11 -24.77 27.48
C SER A 125 11.60 -24.67 27.24
N THR A 126 11.23 -24.40 25.98
CA THR A 126 10.07 -25.03 25.36
C THR A 126 10.36 -25.36 23.90
N THR A 127 10.22 -26.65 23.65
CA THR A 127 10.36 -27.45 22.43
C THR A 127 9.97 -26.77 21.12
N VAL A 128 10.91 -26.78 20.17
CA VAL A 128 10.69 -26.53 18.75
C VAL A 128 9.93 -27.73 18.16
N ILE A 129 8.67 -27.55 17.80
CA ILE A 129 7.98 -28.48 16.91
C ILE A 129 8.15 -27.96 15.48
N ALA A 130 9.08 -28.58 14.76
CA ALA A 130 9.23 -28.43 13.33
C ALA A 130 8.05 -29.12 12.63
N ASN A 131 6.99 -28.36 12.35
CA ASN A 131 6.02 -28.78 11.36
C ASN A 131 6.55 -28.37 9.98
N ALA A 132 7.17 -29.35 9.31
CA ALA A 132 7.38 -29.31 7.88
C ALA A 132 6.00 -29.30 7.20
N VAL A 133 5.52 -28.11 6.84
CA VAL A 133 4.43 -27.98 5.89
C VAL A 133 5.06 -28.32 4.54
N GLU A 134 4.81 -29.53 4.07
CA GLU A 134 5.08 -29.92 2.69
C GLU A 134 4.37 -28.90 1.79
N LEU A 135 5.17 -28.03 1.19
CA LEU A 135 4.75 -27.15 0.12
C LEU A 135 4.41 -28.07 -1.05
N SER A 136 3.14 -28.49 -1.12
CA SER A 136 2.58 -29.13 -2.29
C SER A 136 2.77 -28.14 -3.44
N THR A 137 3.79 -28.41 -4.24
CA THR A 137 4.08 -27.69 -5.46
C THR A 137 2.84 -27.83 -6.32
N PRO A 138 2.06 -26.77 -6.61
CA PRO A 138 0.98 -26.90 -7.55
C PRO A 138 1.64 -27.24 -8.89
N ALA A 139 1.26 -28.40 -9.43
CA ALA A 139 1.68 -28.85 -10.74
C ALA A 139 1.51 -27.69 -11.74
N LEU A 140 2.55 -27.41 -12.51
CA LEU A 140 2.56 -26.39 -13.56
C LEU A 140 1.32 -26.54 -14.43
N ALA A 141 0.29 -25.73 -14.18
CA ALA A 141 -0.64 -25.37 -15.23
C ALA A 141 0.22 -24.62 -16.26
N THR A 142 0.29 -25.15 -17.48
CA THR A 142 0.90 -24.49 -18.65
C THR A 142 0.09 -23.25 -18.98
N ASP A 143 0.21 -22.22 -18.16
CA ASP A 143 -0.46 -20.95 -18.31
C ASP A 143 0.22 -20.20 -19.45
N VAL A 144 -0.36 -20.33 -20.64
CA VAL A 144 0.03 -19.56 -21.82
C VAL A 144 -0.24 -18.08 -21.56
N CYS A 145 0.59 -17.21 -22.11
CA CYS A 145 0.43 -15.77 -21.99
C CYS A 145 -0.97 -15.32 -22.44
N ASN A 146 -1.81 -14.83 -21.51
CA ASN A 146 -3.15 -14.35 -21.85
C ASN A 146 -3.18 -13.08 -22.71
N LEU A 147 -2.02 -12.44 -22.92
CA LEU A 147 -1.92 -11.25 -23.76
C LEU A 147 -1.73 -11.63 -25.23
N CYS A 148 -0.92 -12.64 -25.52
CA CYS A 148 -0.62 -13.03 -26.89
C CYS A 148 -1.17 -14.39 -27.33
N GLY A 149 -1.40 -15.31 -26.40
CA GLY A 149 -1.85 -16.67 -26.67
C GLY A 149 -0.77 -17.59 -27.24
N ASP A 150 0.48 -17.12 -27.37
CA ASP A 150 1.57 -17.93 -27.93
C ASP A 150 2.17 -18.85 -26.84
N PRO A 151 2.15 -20.19 -27.02
CA PRO A 151 2.78 -21.16 -26.11
C PRO A 151 4.30 -20.98 -25.95
N ALA A 152 4.98 -20.40 -26.93
CA ALA A 152 6.41 -20.09 -26.89
C ALA A 152 6.72 -18.80 -26.10
N CYS A 153 5.71 -18.00 -25.78
CA CYS A 153 5.90 -16.78 -25.00
C CYS A 153 6.25 -17.12 -23.53
N PRO A 154 7.38 -16.61 -23.01
CA PRO A 154 7.80 -16.89 -21.63
C PRO A 154 6.93 -16.19 -20.59
N ARG A 155 6.17 -15.17 -21.00
CA ARG A 155 5.33 -14.38 -20.10
C ARG A 155 4.19 -15.21 -19.49
N ARG A 156 3.93 -15.02 -18.20
CA ARG A 156 2.81 -15.59 -17.44
C ARG A 156 1.81 -14.52 -16.96
N LYS A 157 0.63 -14.97 -16.54
CA LYS A 157 -0.44 -14.08 -16.03
C LYS A 157 0.06 -13.40 -14.76
N GLY A 158 0.03 -12.06 -14.75
CA GLY A 158 0.49 -11.23 -13.63
C GLY A 158 1.85 -10.55 -13.85
N GLU A 159 2.66 -11.04 -14.79
CA GLU A 159 3.96 -10.43 -15.11
C GLU A 159 3.79 -9.08 -15.86
N PRO A 160 4.86 -8.26 -15.99
CA PRO A 160 4.84 -7.01 -16.77
C PRO A 160 4.62 -7.23 -18.28
N ARG A 161 3.83 -6.36 -18.93
CA ARG A 161 3.47 -6.51 -20.37
C ARG A 161 4.68 -6.61 -21.29
N GLY A 162 5.78 -5.91 -20.94
CA GLY A 162 7.05 -5.94 -21.67
C GLY A 162 7.73 -7.31 -21.74
N ALA A 163 7.38 -8.27 -20.88
CA ALA A 163 7.88 -9.64 -20.96
C ALA A 163 7.25 -10.46 -22.10
N CYS A 164 6.20 -9.94 -22.77
CA CYS A 164 5.59 -10.60 -23.92
C CYS A 164 6.47 -10.43 -25.17
N ILE A 165 6.77 -11.53 -25.86
CA ILE A 165 7.55 -11.51 -27.12
C ILE A 165 6.86 -10.69 -28.24
N HIS A 166 5.52 -10.64 -28.23
CA HIS A 166 4.72 -9.86 -29.17
C HIS A 166 4.38 -8.44 -28.69
N TYR A 167 4.99 -7.97 -27.58
CA TYR A 167 4.64 -6.68 -27.01
C TYR A 167 4.83 -5.52 -28.00
N LYS A 168 5.93 -5.53 -28.77
CA LYS A 168 6.26 -4.45 -29.72
C LYS A 168 5.41 -4.49 -31.00
N GLU A 169 4.92 -5.67 -31.39
CA GLU A 169 4.18 -5.89 -32.64
C GLU A 169 2.70 -5.53 -32.53
N ARG A 170 2.13 -5.60 -31.32
CA ARG A 170 0.69 -5.35 -31.08
C ARG A 170 0.30 -3.88 -31.01
N GLY A 171 1.25 -2.97 -31.24
CA GLY A 171 1.06 -1.55 -31.02
C GLY A 171 0.98 -1.24 -29.53
N ASN A 172 1.83 -0.34 -29.07
CA ASN A 172 1.67 0.25 -27.75
C ASN A 172 0.36 1.07 -27.78
N PRO A 173 -0.65 0.79 -26.94
CA PRO A 173 -1.78 1.71 -26.81
C PRO A 173 -1.32 3.08 -26.30
#